data_AF-A0A533I3T9-F1
#
_entry.id   AF-A0A533I3T9-F1
#
_cell.length_a   1.000
_cell.length_b   1.000
_cell.length_c   1.000
_cell.angle_alpha   90.00
_cell.angle_beta   90.00
_cell.angle_gamma   90.00
#
_symmetry.space_group_name_H-M   'P 1'
#
loop_
_entity.id
_entity.type
_entity.pdbx_description
1 polymer ?
#
loop_
_entity_poly.entity_id
_entity_poly.type
_entity_poly.pdbx_seq_one_letter_code
_entity_poly.pdbx_strand_id
1 'polypeptide(L)'
;MTPELKILIINAVIMGVAYFGIYPSRRINRVGQMMTTDLVLTGLSLLVAGGLFYGSGARFSLILFETNWAIFSVLTLALMEVPLFIWFCRRNGIDISGGLP
;
A
#
# COMPACT_ATOMS: atom_id res chain seq x y z
N MET A 1 1.75 -22.17 0.60
CA MET A 1 1.17 -20.82 0.79
C MET A 1 0.35 -20.46 -0.44
N THR A 2 -0.84 -19.93 -0.24
CA THR A 2 -1.69 -19.46 -1.33
C THR A 2 -1.10 -18.19 -1.97
N PRO A 3 -1.31 -17.94 -3.28
CA PRO A 3 -0.85 -16.73 -3.96
C PRO A 3 -1.30 -15.43 -3.26
N GLU A 4 -2.53 -15.39 -2.76
CA GLU A 4 -3.14 -14.27 -2.04
C GLU A 4 -2.33 -13.92 -0.80
N LEU A 5 -1.98 -14.93 0.01
CA LEU A 5 -1.23 -14.73 1.24
C LEU A 5 0.18 -14.17 0.97
N LYS A 6 0.80 -14.55 -0.15
CA LYS A 6 2.11 -13.99 -0.55
C LYS A 6 2.01 -12.48 -0.80
N ILE A 7 1.00 -12.05 -1.57
CA ILE A 7 0.80 -10.62 -1.87
C ILE A 7 0.43 -9.85 -0.60
N LEU A 8 -0.43 -10.40 0.26
CA LEU A 8 -0.80 -9.77 1.53
C LEU A 8 0.42 -9.55 2.44
N ILE A 9 1.32 -10.53 2.53
CA ILE A 9 2.56 -10.40 3.31
C ILE A 9 3.49 -9.36 2.70
N ILE A 10 3.66 -9.35 1.37
CA ILE A 10 4.47 -8.34 0.68
C ILE A 10 3.94 -6.94 0.98
N ASN A 11 2.64 -6.73 0.83
CA ASN A 11 2.00 -5.46 1.14
C ASN A 11 2.19 -5.07 2.61
N ALA A 12 1.94 -6.00 3.55
CA ALA A 12 2.12 -5.75 4.98
C ALA A 12 3.57 -5.37 5.34
N VAL A 13 4.57 -6.02 4.75
CA VAL A 13 5.99 -5.71 4.99
C VAL A 13 6.35 -4.33 4.43
N ILE A 14 5.93 -4.02 3.19
CA ILE A 14 6.14 -2.71 2.55
C ILE A 14 5.54 -1.59 3.43
N MET A 15 4.32 -1.81 3.90
CA MET A 15 3.63 -0.87 4.78
C MET A 15 4.28 -0.72 6.15
N GLY A 16 4.76 -1.82 6.73
CA GLY A 16 5.51 -1.78 7.99
C GLY A 16 6.76 -0.93 7.85
N VAL A 17 7.52 -1.10 6.77
CA VAL A 17 8.70 -0.27 6.48
C VAL A 17 8.32 1.20 6.29
N ALA A 18 7.21 1.48 5.62
CA ALA A 18 6.73 2.83 5.39
C ALA A 18 6.35 3.55 6.69
N TYR A 19 5.41 2.98 7.44
CA TYR A 19 4.80 3.62 8.60
C TYR A 19 5.64 3.53 9.89
N PHE A 20 6.47 2.50 10.05
CA PHE A 20 7.36 2.37 11.21
C PHE A 20 8.81 2.78 10.93
N GLY A 21 9.24 2.84 9.67
CA GLY A 21 10.61 3.21 9.29
C GLY A 21 10.69 4.59 8.66
N ILE A 22 10.11 4.75 7.47
CA ILE A 22 10.28 5.94 6.62
C ILE A 22 9.57 7.16 7.24
N TYR A 23 8.30 7.01 7.62
CA TYR A 23 7.46 8.09 8.12
C TYR A 23 7.92 8.68 9.47
N PRO A 24 8.31 7.91 10.49
CA PRO A 24 8.85 8.49 11.73
C PRO A 24 10.24 9.10 11.54
N SER A 25 11.02 8.63 10.58
CA SER A 25 12.36 9.17 10.29
C SER A 25 12.32 10.49 9.50
N ARG A 26 11.21 10.79 8.82
CA ARG A 26 11.01 12.03 8.07
C ARG A 26 10.04 12.94 8.83
N ARG A 27 10.34 14.24 8.97
CA ARG A 27 9.35 15.22 9.46
C ARG A 27 8.30 15.47 8.37
N ILE A 28 7.40 14.50 8.19
CA ILE A 28 6.32 14.60 7.23
C ILE A 28 5.28 15.58 7.77
N ASN A 29 5.21 16.74 7.13
CA ASN A 29 4.32 17.84 7.56
C ASN A 29 3.16 18.07 6.57
N ARG A 30 3.13 17.34 5.45
CA ARG A 30 2.15 17.53 4.37
C ARG A 30 1.75 16.19 3.76
N VAL A 31 0.47 16.08 3.42
CA VAL A 31 -0.12 14.90 2.74
C VAL A 31 0.60 14.59 1.42
N GLY A 32 1.01 15.60 0.65
CA GLY A 32 1.70 15.39 -0.64
C GLY A 32 3.01 14.59 -0.54
N GLN A 33 3.72 14.68 0.60
CA GLN A 33 4.93 13.89 0.85
C GLN A 33 4.59 12.41 1.13
N MET A 34 3.46 12.16 1.78
CA MET A 34 2.95 10.80 1.99
C MET A 34 2.53 10.20 0.66
N MET A 35 1.70 10.92 -0.14
CA MET A 35 1.22 10.44 -1.44
C MET A 35 2.35 10.04 -2.39
N THR A 36 3.46 10.80 -2.40
CA THR A 36 4.63 10.47 -3.22
C THR A 36 5.30 9.17 -2.74
N THR A 37 5.41 9.00 -1.42
CA THR A 37 5.99 7.79 -0.83
C THR A 37 5.10 6.58 -1.09
N ASP A 38 3.80 6.72 -0.86
CA ASP A 38 2.77 5.70 -1.10
C ASP A 38 2.75 5.27 -2.58
N LEU A 39 2.89 6.21 -3.52
CA LEU A 39 2.98 5.90 -4.96
C LEU A 39 4.22 5.06 -5.29
N VAL A 40 5.38 5.40 -4.71
CA VAL A 40 6.62 4.63 -4.90
C VAL A 40 6.48 3.23 -4.31
N LEU A 41 5.88 3.10 -3.14
CA LEU A 41 5.66 1.82 -2.47
C LEU A 41 4.66 0.95 -3.21
N THR A 42 3.59 1.54 -3.75
CA THR A 42 2.64 0.87 -4.63
C THR A 42 3.33 0.34 -5.88
N GLY A 43 4.17 1.17 -6.52
CA GLY A 43 4.97 0.77 -7.67
C GLY A 43 5.91 -0.39 -7.34
N LEU A 44 6.60 -0.33 -6.19
CA LEU A 44 7.49 -1.40 -5.74
C LEU A 44 6.72 -2.71 -5.48
N SER A 45 5.56 -2.63 -4.82
CA SER A 45 4.69 -3.80 -4.61
C SER A 45 4.28 -4.44 -5.94
N LEU A 46 3.86 -3.63 -6.91
CA LEU A 46 3.49 -4.11 -8.24
C LEU A 46 4.66 -4.72 -9.00
N LEU A 47 5.86 -4.18 -8.89
CA LEU A 47 7.06 -4.76 -9.50
C LEU A 47 7.37 -6.15 -8.92
N VAL A 48 7.28 -6.30 -7.59
CA VAL A 48 7.50 -7.58 -6.91
C VAL A 48 6.40 -8.59 -7.28
N ALA A 49 5.14 -8.17 -7.23
CA ALA A 49 4.00 -9.02 -7.61
C ALA A 49 4.07 -9.44 -9.09
N GLY A 50 4.47 -8.52 -9.97
CA GLY A 50 4.72 -8.80 -11.38
C GLY A 50 5.84 -9.82 -11.55
N GLY A 51 6.99 -9.64 -10.90
CA GLY A 51 8.09 -10.61 -10.95
C GLY A 51 7.70 -12.01 -10.48
N LEU A 52 6.74 -12.14 -9.57
CA LEU A 52 6.30 -13.42 -9.02
C LEU A 52 5.18 -14.10 -9.82
N PHE A 53 4.25 -13.33 -10.39
CA PHE A 53 3.01 -13.86 -10.94
C PHE A 53 2.76 -13.51 -12.41
N TYR A 54 3.59 -12.67 -13.03
CA TYR A 54 3.49 -12.38 -14.46
C TYR A 54 3.67 -13.66 -15.28
N GLY A 55 2.74 -13.92 -16.21
CA GLY A 55 2.74 -15.14 -17.03
C GLY A 55 2.34 -16.44 -16.31
N SER A 56 2.06 -16.41 -15.00
CA SER A 56 1.71 -17.61 -14.23
C SER A 56 0.29 -18.13 -14.46
N GLY A 57 -0.60 -17.30 -15.03
CA GLY A 57 -2.04 -17.60 -15.15
C GLY A 57 -2.78 -17.70 -13.81
N ALA A 58 -2.13 -17.36 -12.69
CA ALA A 58 -2.73 -17.42 -11.36
C ALA A 58 -3.90 -16.45 -11.25
N ARG A 59 -5.04 -16.97 -10.77
CA ARG A 59 -6.21 -16.18 -10.40
C ARG A 59 -6.17 -15.87 -8.91
N PHE A 60 -6.60 -14.67 -8.55
CA PHE A 60 -6.63 -14.18 -7.18
C PHE A 60 -8.06 -13.91 -6.79
N SER A 61 -8.51 -14.48 -5.69
CA SER A 61 -9.86 -14.23 -5.19
C SER A 61 -9.87 -13.02 -4.25
N LEU A 62 -10.54 -11.93 -4.64
CA LEU A 62 -11.10 -11.00 -3.65
C LEU A 62 -12.39 -11.60 -3.11
N ILE A 63 -12.73 -11.27 -1.86
CA ILE A 63 -13.92 -11.78 -1.13
C ILE A 63 -15.20 -11.79 -1.98
N LEU A 64 -15.34 -10.85 -2.93
CA LEU A 64 -16.51 -10.68 -3.79
C LEU A 64 -16.33 -11.15 -5.24
N PHE A 65 -15.10 -11.26 -5.76
CA PHE A 65 -14.84 -11.59 -7.17
C PHE A 65 -13.39 -12.05 -7.41
N GLU A 66 -13.16 -12.79 -8.49
CA GLU A 66 -11.80 -13.13 -8.92
C GLU A 66 -11.17 -12.04 -9.79
N THR A 67 -9.86 -11.86 -9.66
CA THR A 67 -9.09 -10.86 -10.38
C THR A 67 -7.65 -11.32 -10.64
N ASN A 68 -6.86 -10.47 -11.29
CA ASN A 68 -5.45 -10.72 -11.56
C ASN A 68 -4.54 -10.22 -10.41
N TRP A 69 -3.28 -10.62 -10.44
CA TRP A 69 -2.30 -10.23 -9.42
C TRP A 69 -2.17 -8.70 -9.26
N ALA A 70 -2.29 -7.93 -10.35
CA ALA A 70 -2.09 -6.48 -10.32
C ALA A 70 -3.23 -5.78 -9.59
N ILE A 71 -4.49 -6.05 -9.98
CA ILE A 71 -5.67 -5.49 -9.34
C ILE A 71 -5.76 -5.97 -7.89
N PHE A 72 -5.49 -7.24 -7.63
CA PHE A 72 -5.46 -7.78 -6.26
C PHE A 72 -4.44 -7.04 -5.39
N SER A 73 -3.23 -6.81 -5.92
CA SER A 73 -2.16 -6.09 -5.19
C SER A 73 -2.56 -4.65 -4.88
N VAL A 74 -3.06 -3.89 -5.87
CA VAL A 74 -3.48 -2.49 -5.67
C VAL A 74 -4.62 -2.40 -4.66
N LEU A 75 -5.67 -3.20 -4.80
CA LEU A 75 -6.83 -3.13 -3.93
C LEU A 75 -6.49 -3.51 -2.48
N THR A 76 -5.73 -4.58 -2.29
CA THR A 76 -5.33 -5.00 -0.94
C THR A 76 -4.36 -4.03 -0.30
N LEU A 77 -3.43 -3.45 -1.07
CA LEU A 77 -2.53 -2.40 -0.59
C LEU A 77 -3.32 -1.16 -0.17
N ALA A 78 -4.23 -0.66 -1.02
CA ALA A 78 -5.07 0.49 -0.70
C ALA A 78 -5.96 0.23 0.54
N LEU A 79 -6.54 -0.97 0.67
CA LEU A 79 -7.33 -1.35 1.84
C LEU A 79 -6.53 -1.36 3.14
N MET A 80 -5.25 -1.74 3.09
CA MET A 80 -4.37 -1.70 4.25
C MET A 80 -3.82 -0.28 4.51
N GLU A 81 -3.61 0.50 3.45
CA GLU A 81 -3.06 1.85 3.48
C GLU A 81 -3.99 2.90 4.03
N VAL A 82 -5.22 2.95 3.54
CA VAL A 82 -6.22 3.95 3.99
C VAL A 82 -6.34 4.02 5.53
N PRO A 83 -6.49 2.92 6.29
CA PRO A 83 -6.59 3.01 7.75
C PRO A 83 -5.28 3.46 8.40
N LEU A 84 -4.11 3.03 7.90
CA LEU A 84 -2.82 3.48 8.42
C LEU A 84 -2.56 4.95 8.13
N PHE A 85 -2.93 5.43 6.94
CA PHE A 85 -2.84 6.82 6.53
C PHE A 85 -3.70 7.71 7.43
N ILE A 86 -4.98 7.36 7.60
CA ILE A 86 -5.90 8.10 8.48
C ILE A 86 -5.36 8.13 9.92
N TRP A 87 -4.89 6.99 10.42
CA TRP A 87 -4.31 6.89 11.76
C TRP A 87 -3.07 7.79 11.92
N PHE A 88 -2.17 7.78 10.93
CA PHE A 88 -0.95 8.57 10.96
C PHE A 88 -1.24 10.08 10.90
N CYS A 89 -2.13 10.51 10.01
CA CYS A 89 -2.55 11.90 9.91
C CYS A 89 -3.17 12.39 11.22
N ARG A 90 -4.08 11.61 11.82
CA ARG A 90 -4.70 11.95 13.11
C ARG A 90 -3.67 12.03 14.24
N ARG A 91 -2.70 11.12 14.27
CA ARG A 91 -1.65 11.10 15.30
C ARG A 91 -0.70 12.29 15.21
N ASN A 92 -0.41 12.76 14.00
CA ASN A 92 0.54 13.85 13.75
C ASN A 92 -0.14 15.21 13.52
N GLY A 93 -1.47 15.30 13.65
CA GLY A 93 -2.20 16.55 13.43
C GLY A 93 -2.14 17.07 11.99
N ILE A 94 -1.96 16.16 11.01
CA ILE A 94 -1.80 16.53 9.59
C ILE A 94 -3.18 16.65 8.98
N ASP A 95 -3.47 17.80 8.38
CA ASP A 95 -4.74 18.07 7.72
C ASP A 95 -4.89 17.20 6.46
N ILE A 96 -5.96 16.42 6.43
CA ILE A 96 -6.30 15.46 5.38
C ILE A 96 -7.13 16.14 4.28
N SER A 97 -7.70 17.32 4.56
CA SER A 97 -8.70 17.96 3.69
C SER A 97 -8.12 18.54 2.39
N GLY A 98 -6.79 18.54 2.20
CA GLY A 98 -6.16 19.13 1.03
C GLY A 98 -6.48 20.61 0.84
N GLY A 99 -7.08 21.25 1.85
CA GLY A 99 -7.37 22.66 1.89
C GLY A 99 -6.06 23.43 1.84
N LEU A 100 -5.84 24.15 0.74
CA LEU A 100 -4.87 25.24 0.72
C LEU A 100 -5.17 26.18 1.89
N PRO A 101 -4.14 26.75 2.55
CA PRO A 101 -4.33 27.81 3.54
C PRO A 101 -5.10 29.00 2.96
#